data_AF-A0AAI9FXT0-F1
#
_entry.id   AF-A0AAI9FXT0-F1
#
_cell.length_a   1.000
_cell.length_b   1.000
_cell.length_c   1.000
_cell.angle_alpha   90.00
_cell.angle_beta   90.00
_cell.angle_gamma   90.00
#
_symmetry.space_group_name_H-M   'P 1'
#
loop_
_entity.id
_entity.type
_entity.pdbx_description
1 polymer ?
#
loop_
_entity_poly.entity_id
_entity_poly.type
_entity_poly.pdbx_seq_one_letter_code
_entity_poly.pdbx_strand_id
1 'polypeptide(L)'
;MISVIAFFDRLLICLIVACGVRAVQLFLSVKPKKAGDIFDSAVMYNSHFNNSASGILKSAANVAGFEVIRDAFLYNAAFNLDVETSIELVNSGVLDRCWDIECLLFELSVWCKRQSEIESLMAAIIRRRWNVSHLKVLNQLTRPPLENGASAVHNVLRIMQKNGYDFHGGLPVAPETFFHPNPSPGLISDLIEWGVYVERPTEHGLSEMAAHINSEIDEGERRIAERDAANIVQALADAGLTQDDTPKPKRKM
;
A
#
# COMPACT_ATOMS: atom_id res chain seq x y z
N MET A 1 15.04 -29.10 -21.39
CA MET A 1 15.81 -30.22 -20.81
C MET A 1 16.58 -29.68 -19.61
N ILE A 2 16.14 -29.98 -18.39
CA ILE A 2 16.82 -29.54 -17.16
C ILE A 2 18.09 -30.39 -17.02
N SER A 3 19.25 -29.77 -16.77
CA SER A 3 20.49 -30.54 -16.58
C SER A 3 20.42 -31.35 -15.29
N VAL A 4 21.03 -32.53 -15.27
CA VAL A 4 21.10 -33.40 -14.09
C VAL A 4 21.66 -32.66 -12.87
N ILE A 5 22.63 -31.76 -13.10
CA ILE A 5 23.23 -30.91 -12.06
C ILE A 5 22.18 -29.97 -11.44
N ALA A 6 21.35 -29.32 -12.26
CA ALA A 6 20.31 -28.42 -11.77
C ALA A 6 19.22 -29.17 -10.98
N PHE A 7 18.93 -30.43 -11.34
CA PHE A 7 18.01 -31.27 -10.59
C PHE A 7 18.53 -31.60 -9.18
N PHE A 8 19.78 -32.06 -9.07
CA PHE A 8 20.39 -32.37 -7.77
C PHE A 8 20.56 -31.14 -6.88
N ASP A 9 20.87 -29.98 -7.48
CA ASP A 9 21.00 -28.73 -6.74
C ASP A 9 19.66 -28.29 -6.12
N ARG A 10 18.55 -28.40 -6.86
CA ARG A 10 17.20 -28.16 -6.32
C ARG A 10 16.83 -29.15 -5.21
N LEU A 11 17.11 -30.44 -5.40
CA LEU A 11 16.83 -31.46 -4.38
C LEU A 11 17.58 -31.17 -3.08
N LEU A 12 18.86 -30.78 -3.19
CA LEU A 12 19.68 -30.40 -2.03
C LEU A 12 19.08 -29.20 -1.29
N ILE A 13 18.61 -28.18 -2.00
CA ILE A 13 17.97 -27.01 -1.41
C ILE A 13 16.71 -27.40 -0.63
N CYS A 14 15.85 -28.25 -1.21
CA CYS A 14 14.66 -28.75 -0.51
C CYS A 14 15.02 -29.51 0.78
N LEU A 15 16.07 -30.35 0.73
CA LEU A 15 16.56 -31.08 1.91
C LEU A 15 17.07 -30.12 3.00
N ILE A 16 17.82 -29.08 2.62
CA ILE A 16 18.33 -28.07 3.57
C ILE A 16 17.18 -27.32 4.25
N VAL A 17 16.17 -26.91 3.48
CA VAL A 17 14.96 -26.26 4.01
C VAL A 17 14.24 -27.19 4.99
N ALA A 18 14.07 -28.47 4.64
CA ALA A 18 13.43 -29.46 5.50
C ALA A 18 14.22 -29.72 6.81
N CYS A 19 15.54 -29.55 6.81
CA CYS A 19 16.37 -29.64 8.01
C CYS A 19 16.25 -28.42 8.96
N GLY A 20 15.53 -27.37 8.56
CA GLY A 20 15.16 -26.24 9.40
C GLY A 20 16.18 -25.09 9.45
N VAL A 21 15.86 -24.08 10.26
CA VAL A 21 16.55 -22.75 10.30
C VAL A 21 18.06 -22.85 10.47
N ARG A 22 18.56 -23.71 11.38
CA ARG A 22 20.02 -23.84 11.63
C ARG A 22 20.77 -24.38 10.41
N ALA A 23 20.20 -25.36 9.72
CA ALA A 23 20.80 -25.94 8.52
C ALA A 23 20.84 -24.90 7.39
N VAL A 24 19.77 -24.14 7.22
CA VAL A 24 19.70 -23.01 6.27
C VAL A 24 20.77 -21.97 6.57
N GLN A 25 20.88 -21.51 7.82
CA GLN A 25 21.89 -20.52 8.21
C GLN A 25 23.32 -21.00 7.95
N LEU A 26 23.62 -22.26 8.32
CA LEU A 26 24.94 -22.85 8.06
C LEU A 26 25.22 -22.94 6.55
N PHE A 27 24.24 -23.39 5.77
CA PHE A 27 24.39 -23.49 4.32
C PHE A 27 24.60 -22.12 3.67
N LEU A 28 23.83 -21.11 4.04
CA LEU A 28 23.96 -19.75 3.52
C LEU A 28 25.26 -19.06 3.93
N SER A 29 25.85 -19.43 5.07
CA SER A 29 27.18 -18.96 5.45
C SER A 29 28.27 -19.41 4.47
N VAL A 30 28.08 -20.56 3.80
CA VAL A 30 29.01 -21.11 2.81
C VAL A 30 28.60 -20.74 1.39
N LYS A 31 27.29 -20.72 1.10
CA LYS A 31 26.71 -20.47 -0.23
C LYS A 31 25.68 -19.33 -0.20
N PRO A 32 26.09 -18.07 0.05
CA PRO A 32 25.15 -16.95 0.16
C PRO A 32 24.38 -16.67 -1.13
N LYS A 33 24.98 -16.97 -2.29
CA LYS A 33 24.33 -16.82 -3.61
C LYS A 33 23.09 -17.71 -3.80
N LYS A 34 22.86 -18.69 -2.91
CA LYS A 34 21.70 -19.59 -2.92
C LYS A 34 20.53 -19.10 -2.07
N ALA A 35 20.63 -17.91 -1.48
CA ALA A 35 19.60 -17.37 -0.60
C ALA A 35 18.24 -17.19 -1.30
N GLY A 36 18.22 -16.72 -2.56
CA GLY A 36 16.99 -16.64 -3.36
C GLY A 36 16.33 -18.02 -3.54
N ASP A 37 17.11 -19.01 -4.00
CA ASP A 37 16.58 -20.37 -4.20
C ASP A 37 16.06 -21.00 -2.89
N ILE A 38 16.69 -20.72 -1.74
CA ILE A 38 16.19 -21.15 -0.43
C ILE A 38 14.87 -20.46 -0.08
N PHE A 39 14.77 -19.16 -0.33
CA PHE A 39 13.55 -18.41 -0.07
C PHE A 39 12.40 -18.95 -0.93
N ASP A 40 12.63 -19.12 -2.24
CA ASP A 40 11.65 -19.68 -3.18
C ASP A 40 11.20 -21.09 -2.76
N SER A 41 12.16 -21.94 -2.39
CA SER A 41 11.87 -23.29 -1.90
C SER A 41 11.02 -23.24 -0.63
N ALA A 42 11.39 -22.41 0.35
CA ALA A 42 10.62 -22.27 1.58
C ALA A 42 9.18 -21.77 1.34
N VAL A 43 8.98 -20.84 0.40
CA VAL A 43 7.64 -20.35 -0.01
C VAL A 43 6.81 -21.46 -0.66
N MET A 44 7.41 -22.28 -1.53
CA MET A 44 6.68 -23.36 -2.23
C MET A 44 6.27 -24.52 -1.31
N TYR A 45 7.04 -24.77 -0.25
CA TYR A 45 6.73 -25.83 0.72
C TYR A 45 5.99 -25.33 1.96
N ASN A 46 5.47 -24.11 1.93
CA ASN A 46 4.82 -23.45 3.06
C ASN A 46 3.58 -24.22 3.59
N SER A 47 2.92 -25.02 2.75
CA SER A 47 1.80 -25.89 3.14
C SER A 47 2.20 -27.17 3.88
N HIS A 48 3.50 -27.49 4.00
CA HIS A 48 3.99 -28.79 4.45
C HIS A 48 4.75 -28.79 5.79
N PHE A 49 5.09 -27.62 6.36
CA PHE A 49 5.94 -27.54 7.55
C PHE A 49 5.34 -26.70 8.68
N ASN A 50 5.26 -27.29 9.88
CA ASN A 50 4.79 -26.59 11.09
C ASN A 50 5.85 -25.60 11.64
N ASN A 51 5.44 -24.35 11.82
CA ASN A 51 5.88 -23.35 12.81
C ASN A 51 7.35 -22.87 12.86
N SER A 52 8.21 -23.16 11.86
CA SER A 52 9.55 -22.54 11.76
C SER A 52 9.81 -21.75 10.46
N ALA A 53 8.76 -21.58 9.63
CA ALA A 53 8.84 -21.01 8.29
C ALA A 53 9.33 -19.56 8.27
N SER A 54 8.82 -18.71 9.17
CA SER A 54 9.27 -17.31 9.22
C SER A 54 10.76 -17.20 9.54
N GLY A 55 11.32 -18.11 10.35
CA GLY A 55 12.76 -18.14 10.65
C GLY A 55 13.63 -18.47 9.42
N ILE A 56 13.18 -19.40 8.57
CA ILE A 56 13.88 -19.78 7.33
C ILE A 56 13.82 -18.62 6.33
N LEU A 57 12.62 -18.09 6.09
CA LEU A 57 12.40 -16.97 5.17
C LEU A 57 13.16 -15.72 5.63
N LYS A 58 13.14 -15.38 6.93
CA LYS A 58 13.94 -14.29 7.50
C LYS A 58 15.43 -14.50 7.28
N SER A 59 15.93 -15.72 7.51
CA SER A 59 17.36 -16.04 7.32
C SER A 59 17.80 -15.89 5.86
N ALA A 60 16.99 -16.39 4.92
CA ALA A 60 17.27 -16.27 3.49
C ALA A 60 17.16 -14.81 3.01
N ALA A 61 16.11 -14.10 3.43
CA ALA A 61 15.86 -12.73 3.05
C ALA A 61 16.98 -11.77 3.49
N ASN A 62 17.50 -11.95 4.69
CA ASN A 62 18.64 -11.16 5.21
C ASN A 62 19.92 -11.30 4.37
N VAL A 63 20.09 -12.43 3.68
CA VAL A 63 21.27 -12.70 2.84
C VAL A 63 21.04 -12.25 1.39
N ALA A 64 19.86 -12.54 0.82
CA ALA A 64 19.54 -12.27 -0.58
C ALA A 64 19.31 -10.77 -0.87
N GLY A 65 18.73 -10.04 0.08
CA GLY A 65 18.14 -8.72 -0.16
C GLY A 65 16.79 -8.82 -0.88
N PHE A 66 15.94 -7.79 -0.72
CA PHE A 66 14.55 -7.86 -1.18
C PHE A 66 14.38 -8.00 -2.69
N GLU A 67 15.19 -7.32 -3.49
CA GLU A 67 15.07 -7.37 -4.96
C GLU A 67 15.22 -8.79 -5.54
N VAL A 68 15.97 -9.66 -4.84
CA VAL A 68 16.14 -11.07 -5.25
C VAL A 68 14.93 -11.92 -4.90
N ILE A 69 14.19 -11.57 -3.83
CA ILE A 69 13.08 -12.38 -3.29
C ILE A 69 11.71 -11.75 -3.54
N ARG A 70 11.64 -10.63 -4.26
CA ARG A 70 10.42 -9.82 -4.46
C ARG A 70 9.26 -10.67 -4.99
N ASP A 71 9.52 -11.44 -6.05
CA ASP A 71 8.49 -12.25 -6.70
C ASP A 71 7.94 -13.32 -5.76
N ALA A 72 8.82 -14.00 -5.02
CA ALA A 72 8.41 -15.01 -4.04
C ALA A 72 7.71 -14.41 -2.82
N PHE A 73 8.09 -13.20 -2.39
CA PHE A 73 7.38 -12.46 -1.34
C PHE A 73 5.95 -12.12 -1.78
N LEU A 74 5.78 -11.58 -2.99
CA LEU A 74 4.46 -11.31 -3.57
C LEU A 74 3.65 -12.59 -3.75
N TYR A 75 4.29 -13.67 -4.20
CA TYR A 75 3.66 -14.97 -4.34
C TYR A 75 3.14 -15.50 -3.00
N ASN A 76 3.95 -15.39 -1.94
CA ASN A 76 3.56 -15.84 -0.62
C ASN A 76 2.36 -15.05 -0.07
N ALA A 77 2.38 -13.72 -0.21
CA ALA A 77 1.30 -12.86 0.26
C ALA A 77 0.01 -13.06 -0.54
N ALA A 78 0.08 -13.06 -1.87
CA ALA A 78 -1.10 -13.00 -2.75
C ALA A 78 -1.67 -14.37 -3.15
N PHE A 79 -0.80 -15.36 -3.37
CA PHE A 79 -1.20 -16.69 -3.88
C PHE A 79 -1.25 -17.76 -2.79
N ASN A 80 -0.25 -17.82 -1.91
CA ASN A 80 -0.29 -18.75 -0.76
C ASN A 80 -1.22 -18.26 0.36
N LEU A 81 -1.68 -17.00 0.31
CA LEU A 81 -2.51 -16.36 1.33
C LEU A 81 -1.82 -16.27 2.70
N ASP A 82 -0.50 -16.36 2.76
CA ASP A 82 0.26 -16.30 4.01
C ASP A 82 0.70 -14.86 4.29
N VAL A 83 -0.31 -14.06 4.64
CA VAL A 83 -0.14 -12.64 4.95
C VAL A 83 0.56 -12.44 6.29
N GLU A 84 0.31 -13.30 7.27
CA GLU A 84 0.92 -13.21 8.60
C GLU A 84 2.44 -13.34 8.54
N THR A 85 2.96 -14.36 7.85
CA THR A 85 4.41 -14.50 7.65
C THR A 85 4.99 -13.34 6.86
N SER A 86 4.25 -12.82 5.88
CA SER A 86 4.67 -11.65 5.10
C SER A 86 4.79 -10.40 5.98
N ILE A 87 3.85 -10.18 6.90
CA ILE A 87 3.93 -9.11 7.91
C ILE A 87 5.12 -9.33 8.85
N GLU A 88 5.37 -10.56 9.30
CA GLU A 88 6.55 -10.86 10.13
C GLU A 88 7.87 -10.54 9.42
N LEU A 89 7.96 -10.82 8.11
CA LEU A 89 9.13 -10.49 7.30
C LEU A 89 9.31 -8.98 7.19
N VAL A 90 8.23 -8.25 6.94
CA VAL A 90 8.25 -6.77 6.97
C VAL A 90 8.76 -6.29 8.31
N ASN A 91 8.20 -6.77 9.42
CA ASN A 91 8.61 -6.40 10.78
C ASN A 91 10.06 -6.78 11.13
N SER A 92 10.65 -7.77 10.44
CA SER A 92 12.08 -8.10 10.58
C SER A 92 13.02 -7.21 9.77
N GLY A 93 12.51 -6.33 8.91
CA GLY A 93 13.33 -5.40 8.12
C GLY A 93 13.71 -5.89 6.74
N VAL A 94 13.01 -6.89 6.20
CA VAL A 94 13.28 -7.38 4.84
C VAL A 94 13.21 -6.27 3.81
N LEU A 95 12.33 -5.30 4.03
CA LEU A 95 12.10 -4.18 3.14
C LEU A 95 13.03 -3.00 3.40
N ASP A 96 13.87 -2.97 4.44
CA ASP A 96 14.57 -1.74 4.86
C ASP A 96 15.51 -1.16 3.78
N ARG A 97 15.97 -2.02 2.85
CA ARG A 97 16.81 -1.64 1.71
C ARG A 97 16.08 -1.59 0.36
N CYS A 98 14.77 -1.81 0.31
CA CYS A 98 14.02 -1.74 -0.93
C CYS A 98 13.79 -0.28 -1.35
N TRP A 99 14.14 0.07 -2.59
CA TRP A 99 14.04 1.46 -3.05
C TRP A 99 12.69 1.77 -3.71
N ASP A 100 12.00 0.74 -4.20
CA ASP A 100 10.74 0.84 -4.95
C ASP A 100 9.53 0.35 -4.14
N ILE A 101 9.40 0.82 -2.90
CA ILE A 101 8.27 0.44 -2.02
C ILE A 101 6.93 0.86 -2.59
N GLU A 102 6.85 2.02 -3.23
CA GLU A 102 5.60 2.52 -3.81
C GLU A 102 5.13 1.62 -4.96
N CYS A 103 6.05 1.04 -5.73
CA CYS A 103 5.75 0.04 -6.75
C CYS A 103 5.23 -1.26 -6.11
N LEU A 104 5.85 -1.71 -5.00
CA LEU A 104 5.41 -2.90 -4.27
C LEU A 104 3.99 -2.71 -3.68
N LEU A 105 3.73 -1.55 -3.06
CA LEU A 105 2.42 -1.21 -2.51
C LEU A 105 1.35 -1.20 -3.61
N PHE A 106 1.69 -0.61 -4.76
CA PHE A 106 0.83 -0.59 -5.92
C PHE A 106 0.53 -2.01 -6.46
N GLU A 107 1.53 -2.89 -6.56
CA GLU A 107 1.32 -4.30 -6.96
C GLU A 107 0.43 -5.07 -5.97
N LEU A 108 0.65 -4.89 -4.66
CA LEU A 108 -0.17 -5.49 -3.61
C LEU A 108 -1.62 -5.00 -3.66
N SER A 109 -1.84 -3.73 -4.01
CA SER A 109 -3.18 -3.12 -4.00
C SER A 109 -4.16 -3.74 -5.00
N VAL A 110 -3.66 -4.39 -6.07
CA VAL A 110 -4.47 -5.16 -7.03
C VAL A 110 -5.16 -6.34 -6.32
N TRP A 111 -4.56 -6.86 -5.25
CA TRP A 111 -5.05 -7.98 -4.47
C TRP A 111 -6.01 -7.57 -3.34
N CYS A 112 -6.04 -6.29 -2.94
CA CYS A 112 -6.93 -5.81 -1.87
C CYS A 112 -8.43 -6.06 -2.16
N LYS A 113 -8.86 -6.01 -3.42
CA LYS A 113 -10.27 -6.32 -3.78
C LYS A 113 -10.63 -7.78 -3.52
N ARG A 114 -9.63 -8.66 -3.48
CA ARG A 114 -9.82 -10.11 -3.31
C ARG A 114 -9.62 -10.54 -1.86
N GLN A 115 -8.82 -9.79 -1.09
CA GLN A 115 -8.34 -10.20 0.24
C GLN A 115 -8.18 -8.97 1.15
N SER A 116 -8.96 -8.90 2.23
CA SER A 116 -8.89 -7.80 3.20
C SER A 116 -7.60 -7.83 4.02
N GLU A 117 -6.97 -8.98 4.19
CA GLU A 117 -5.70 -9.11 4.93
C GLU A 117 -4.54 -8.39 4.22
N ILE A 118 -4.59 -8.26 2.89
CA ILE A 118 -3.55 -7.54 2.13
C ILE A 118 -3.49 -6.06 2.51
N GLU A 119 -4.61 -5.43 2.86
CA GLU A 119 -4.62 -4.06 3.40
C GLU A 119 -3.80 -3.99 4.71
N SER A 120 -3.84 -5.03 5.54
CA SER A 120 -3.04 -5.10 6.78
C SER A 120 -1.54 -5.22 6.49
N LEU A 121 -1.16 -5.99 5.47
CA LEU A 121 0.24 -6.07 5.00
C LEU A 121 0.72 -4.72 4.48
N MET A 122 -0.06 -4.07 3.61
CA MET A 122 0.28 -2.74 3.09
C MET A 122 0.42 -1.72 4.24
N ALA A 123 -0.48 -1.74 5.21
CA ALA A 123 -0.38 -0.89 6.40
C ALA A 123 0.90 -1.18 7.21
N ALA A 124 1.28 -2.45 7.38
CA ALA A 124 2.54 -2.82 8.05
C ALA A 124 3.77 -2.27 7.31
N ILE A 125 3.78 -2.37 5.96
CA ILE A 125 4.85 -1.80 5.13
C ILE A 125 4.92 -0.29 5.31
N ILE A 126 3.79 0.41 5.23
CA ILE A 126 3.70 1.88 5.35
C ILE A 126 4.16 2.35 6.74
N ARG A 127 3.76 1.67 7.82
CA ARG A 127 4.19 2.02 9.19
C ARG A 127 5.68 1.83 9.42
N ARG A 128 6.27 0.81 8.81
CA ARG A 128 7.71 0.55 8.95
C ARG A 128 8.55 1.51 8.13
N ARG A 129 8.08 1.88 6.93
CA ARG A 129 8.83 2.69 5.98
C ARG A 129 8.50 4.17 6.19
N TRP A 130 9.43 4.89 6.81
CA TRP A 130 9.32 6.34 7.03
C TRP A 130 9.42 7.18 5.75
N ASN A 131 9.83 6.59 4.63
CA ASN A 131 10.12 7.30 3.37
C ASN A 131 9.16 6.97 2.22
N VAL A 132 7.97 6.43 2.50
CA VAL A 132 6.96 6.20 1.46
C VAL A 132 6.44 7.55 0.98
N SER A 133 6.56 7.81 -0.32
CA SER A 133 6.17 9.08 -0.92
C SER A 133 4.85 8.96 -1.66
N HIS A 134 3.85 9.74 -1.26
CA HIS A 134 2.56 9.80 -1.97
C HIS A 134 2.75 10.27 -3.42
N LEU A 135 3.71 11.16 -3.70
CA LEU A 135 4.06 11.58 -5.06
C LEU A 135 4.58 10.41 -5.91
N LYS A 136 5.42 9.54 -5.33
CA LYS A 136 5.90 8.34 -6.03
C LYS A 136 4.79 7.31 -6.25
N VAL A 137 3.80 7.25 -5.36
CA VAL A 137 2.58 6.44 -5.55
C VAL A 137 1.74 7.01 -6.69
N LEU A 138 1.51 8.32 -6.72
CA LEU A 138 0.81 9.01 -7.82
C LEU A 138 1.55 8.82 -9.15
N ASN A 139 2.88 8.85 -9.16
CA ASN A 139 3.69 8.55 -10.36
C ASN A 139 3.53 7.10 -10.87
N GLN A 140 2.92 6.17 -10.11
CA GLN A 140 2.59 4.86 -10.67
C GLN A 140 1.48 4.96 -11.73
N LEU A 141 0.70 6.04 -11.73
CA LEU A 141 -0.35 6.30 -12.72
C LEU A 141 0.21 6.62 -14.10
N THR A 142 1.45 7.09 -14.20
CA THR A 142 2.11 7.42 -15.48
C THR A 142 2.77 6.22 -16.14
N ARG A 143 2.75 5.04 -15.51
CA ARG A 143 3.31 3.81 -16.10
C ARG A 143 2.29 3.20 -17.09
N PRO A 144 2.76 2.61 -18.21
CA PRO A 144 1.88 2.02 -19.22
C PRO A 144 0.89 1.02 -18.59
N PRO A 145 -0.33 0.92 -19.15
CA PRO A 145 -1.53 0.68 -18.39
C PRO A 145 -1.52 -0.71 -17.76
N LEU A 146 -1.53 -0.74 -16.44
CA LEU A 146 -2.11 -1.86 -15.73
C LEU A 146 -3.61 -1.61 -15.67
N GLU A 147 -4.40 -2.57 -16.15
CA GLU A 147 -5.84 -2.59 -15.92
C GLU A 147 -6.07 -2.38 -14.42
N ASN A 148 -6.81 -1.32 -14.05
CA ASN A 148 -7.07 -0.88 -12.66
C ASN A 148 -6.01 -0.02 -11.96
N GLY A 149 -5.03 0.56 -12.67
CA GLY A 149 -3.99 1.43 -12.07
C GLY A 149 -4.53 2.57 -11.19
N ALA A 150 -5.58 3.27 -11.62
CA ALA A 150 -6.22 4.32 -10.82
C ALA A 150 -6.81 3.80 -9.51
N SER A 151 -7.49 2.64 -9.53
CA SER A 151 -8.05 2.01 -8.33
C SER A 151 -6.97 1.49 -7.39
N ALA A 152 -5.85 1.00 -7.93
CA ALA A 152 -4.70 0.55 -7.17
C ALA A 152 -4.05 1.71 -6.41
N VAL A 153 -3.76 2.82 -7.09
CA VAL A 153 -3.24 4.03 -6.45
C VAL A 153 -4.21 4.61 -5.43
N HIS A 154 -5.50 4.64 -5.76
CA HIS A 154 -6.53 5.07 -4.82
C HIS A 154 -6.46 4.27 -3.51
N ASN A 155 -6.39 2.94 -3.61
CA ASN A 155 -6.28 2.06 -2.45
C ASN A 155 -5.02 2.35 -1.62
N VAL A 156 -3.87 2.52 -2.26
CA VAL A 156 -2.60 2.82 -1.57
C VAL A 156 -2.70 4.14 -0.80
N LEU A 157 -3.16 5.20 -1.46
CA LEU A 157 -3.28 6.53 -0.85
C LEU A 157 -4.29 6.56 0.30
N ARG A 158 -5.43 5.87 0.15
CA ARG A 158 -6.39 5.67 1.24
C ARG A 158 -5.75 4.99 2.45
N ILE A 159 -4.94 3.96 2.24
CA ILE A 159 -4.25 3.24 3.34
C ILE A 159 -3.19 4.15 3.97
N MET A 160 -2.45 4.93 3.17
CA MET A 160 -1.50 5.92 3.70
C MET A 160 -2.20 6.95 4.59
N GLN A 161 -3.32 7.51 4.14
CA GLN A 161 -4.14 8.47 4.90
C GLN A 161 -4.62 7.87 6.23
N LYS A 162 -5.16 6.64 6.22
CA LYS A 162 -5.56 5.92 7.45
C LYS A 162 -4.40 5.70 8.43
N ASN A 163 -3.17 5.71 7.95
CA ASN A 163 -1.96 5.57 8.76
C ASN A 163 -1.32 6.92 9.12
N GLY A 164 -2.07 8.02 8.99
CA GLY A 164 -1.68 9.35 9.47
C GLY A 164 -0.75 10.11 8.53
N TYR A 165 -0.69 9.72 7.25
CA TYR A 165 -0.01 10.56 6.26
C TYR A 165 -0.80 11.85 6.03
N ASP A 166 -0.08 12.96 6.12
CA ASP A 166 -0.55 14.26 5.68
C ASP A 166 -0.10 14.50 4.23
N PHE A 167 -1.06 14.80 3.35
CA PHE A 167 -0.77 15.13 1.96
C PHE A 167 -0.74 16.65 1.70
N HIS A 168 -1.00 17.48 2.71
CA HIS A 168 -0.93 18.94 2.59
C HIS A 168 0.48 19.43 2.23
N GLY A 169 0.54 20.50 1.42
CA GLY A 169 1.78 21.17 1.04
C GLY A 169 2.60 20.47 -0.05
N GLY A 170 2.03 19.45 -0.71
CA GLY A 170 2.62 18.81 -1.89
C GLY A 170 2.64 19.71 -3.13
N LEU A 171 3.40 19.29 -4.15
CA LEU A 171 3.32 19.92 -5.47
C LEU A 171 1.95 19.65 -6.10
N PRO A 172 1.45 20.59 -6.93
CA PRO A 172 0.25 20.37 -7.71
C PRO A 172 0.30 19.09 -8.54
N VAL A 173 -0.80 18.34 -8.57
CA VAL A 173 -0.93 17.14 -9.39
C VAL A 173 -1.88 17.44 -10.55
N ALA A 174 -1.39 17.27 -11.77
CA ALA A 174 -2.19 17.43 -12.99
C ALA A 174 -3.07 16.18 -13.21
N PRO A 175 -4.42 16.30 -13.17
CA PRO A 175 -5.33 15.16 -13.27
C PRO A 175 -5.22 14.40 -14.61
N GLU A 176 -4.82 15.07 -15.69
CA GLU A 176 -4.64 14.48 -17.01
C GLU A 176 -3.60 13.35 -17.02
N THR A 177 -2.65 13.38 -16.08
CA THR A 177 -1.57 12.39 -15.97
C THR A 177 -2.04 11.03 -15.47
N PHE A 178 -3.25 10.95 -14.90
CA PHE A 178 -3.73 9.74 -14.26
C PHE A 178 -5.21 9.41 -14.45
N PHE A 179 -5.98 10.33 -15.01
CA PHE A 179 -7.42 10.17 -15.16
C PHE A 179 -7.81 9.43 -16.46
N HIS A 180 -6.89 9.32 -17.43
CA HIS A 180 -7.11 8.64 -18.70
C HIS A 180 -6.23 7.36 -18.79
N PRO A 181 -6.73 6.19 -19.27
CA PRO A 181 -8.06 5.91 -19.84
C PRO A 181 -9.14 5.40 -18.89
N ASN A 182 -8.81 5.04 -17.65
CA ASN A 182 -9.76 4.42 -16.73
C ASN A 182 -9.95 5.30 -15.49
N PRO A 183 -10.89 6.27 -15.52
CA PRO A 183 -11.17 7.09 -14.35
C PRO A 183 -11.63 6.19 -13.20
N SER A 184 -11.12 6.45 -12.00
CA SER A 184 -11.64 5.85 -10.76
C SER A 184 -12.56 6.88 -10.12
N PRO A 185 -13.89 6.66 -10.12
CA PRO A 185 -14.82 7.57 -9.46
C PRO A 185 -14.43 7.77 -8.00
N GLY A 186 -14.51 9.01 -7.53
CA GLY A 186 -14.16 9.42 -6.17
C GLY A 186 -12.67 9.72 -5.96
N LEU A 187 -11.76 9.31 -6.87
CA LEU A 187 -10.32 9.48 -6.64
C LEU A 187 -9.94 10.96 -6.49
N ILE A 188 -10.36 11.83 -7.42
CA ILE A 188 -9.96 13.25 -7.37
C ILE A 188 -10.56 13.94 -6.15
N SER A 189 -11.84 13.66 -5.88
CA SER A 189 -12.53 14.27 -4.74
C SER A 189 -11.96 13.78 -3.39
N ASP A 190 -11.56 12.50 -3.29
CA ASP A 190 -10.88 11.94 -2.11
C ASP A 190 -9.48 12.53 -1.94
N LEU A 191 -8.71 12.70 -3.02
CA LEU A 191 -7.39 13.34 -2.98
C LEU A 191 -7.48 14.76 -2.42
N ILE A 192 -8.46 15.54 -2.88
CA ILE A 192 -8.71 16.89 -2.39
C ILE A 192 -9.09 16.88 -0.91
N GLU A 193 -10.02 16.01 -0.50
CA GLU A 193 -10.41 15.86 0.91
C GLU A 193 -9.20 15.54 1.80
N TRP A 194 -8.27 14.71 1.31
CA TRP A 194 -7.07 14.34 2.04
C TRP A 194 -5.94 15.37 1.95
N GLY A 195 -6.16 16.50 1.28
CA GLY A 195 -5.25 17.64 1.28
C GLY A 195 -4.28 17.74 0.10
N VAL A 196 -4.44 16.90 -0.93
CA VAL A 196 -3.65 16.98 -2.17
C VAL A 196 -4.17 18.13 -3.02
N TYR A 197 -3.25 18.98 -3.50
CA TYR A 197 -3.60 20.02 -4.45
C TYR A 197 -3.68 19.44 -5.87
N VAL A 198 -4.90 19.37 -6.43
CA VAL A 198 -5.15 18.92 -7.80
C VAL A 198 -5.38 20.14 -8.68
N GLU A 199 -4.65 20.23 -9.79
CA GLU A 199 -4.81 21.35 -10.73
C GLU A 199 -6.13 21.22 -11.49
N ARG A 200 -6.83 22.35 -11.69
CA ARG A 200 -7.98 22.36 -12.60
C ARG A 200 -7.46 22.27 -14.04
N PRO A 201 -8.08 21.41 -14.88
CA PRO A 201 -7.70 21.31 -16.28
C PRO A 201 -7.79 22.67 -16.96
N THR A 202 -6.72 23.11 -17.63
CA THR A 202 -6.74 24.35 -18.42
C THR A 202 -7.69 24.20 -19.60
N GLU A 203 -8.52 25.23 -19.86
CA GLU A 203 -9.57 25.29 -20.89
C GLU A 203 -9.03 25.06 -22.31
N HIS A 204 -8.76 23.81 -22.69
CA HIS A 204 -8.45 23.44 -24.08
C HIS A 204 -9.48 22.40 -24.53
N GLY A 205 -10.63 22.95 -24.92
CA GLY A 205 -11.73 22.19 -25.53
C GLY A 205 -12.62 21.52 -24.49
N LEU A 206 -13.93 21.72 -24.66
CA LEU A 206 -15.04 21.10 -23.93
C LEU A 206 -15.03 19.56 -24.08
N SER A 207 -14.03 18.88 -23.53
CA SER A 207 -14.03 17.43 -23.44
C SER A 207 -14.89 17.03 -22.24
N GLU A 208 -15.73 16.02 -22.41
CA GLU A 208 -16.52 15.38 -21.35
C GLU A 208 -15.64 15.01 -20.14
N MET A 209 -14.37 14.72 -20.40
CA MET A 209 -13.34 14.48 -19.39
C MET A 209 -13.06 15.68 -18.49
N ALA A 210 -12.87 16.87 -19.08
CA ALA A 210 -12.61 18.09 -18.30
C ALA A 210 -13.82 18.46 -17.43
N ALA A 211 -15.05 18.25 -17.93
CA ALA A 211 -16.27 18.42 -17.15
C ALA A 211 -16.34 17.45 -15.97
N HIS A 212 -16.01 16.17 -16.20
CA HIS A 212 -15.99 15.16 -15.14
C HIS A 212 -14.93 15.46 -14.06
N ILE A 213 -13.71 15.82 -14.47
CA ILE A 213 -12.63 16.22 -13.55
C ILE A 213 -13.08 17.41 -12.70
N ASN A 214 -13.59 18.48 -13.32
CA ASN A 214 -14.07 19.66 -12.59
C ASN A 214 -15.18 19.30 -11.60
N SER A 215 -16.12 18.43 -12.00
CA SER A 215 -17.17 17.96 -11.10
C SER A 215 -16.63 17.19 -9.89
N GLU A 216 -15.57 16.39 -10.05
CA GLU A 216 -14.93 15.73 -8.90
C GLU A 216 -14.17 16.73 -8.03
N ILE A 217 -13.54 17.75 -8.62
CA ILE A 217 -12.86 18.80 -7.87
C ILE A 217 -13.87 19.55 -6.99
N ASP A 218 -14.98 19.99 -7.57
CA ASP A 218 -16.04 20.71 -6.86
C ASP A 218 -16.65 19.87 -5.74
N GLU A 219 -16.81 18.55 -5.95
CA GLU A 219 -17.28 17.62 -4.92
C GLU A 219 -16.29 17.48 -3.75
N GLY A 220 -14.98 17.40 -4.03
CA GLY A 220 -13.95 17.39 -3.00
C GLY A 220 -13.95 18.67 -2.16
N GLU A 221 -14.02 19.83 -2.82
CA GLU A 221 -14.12 21.15 -2.17
C GLU A 221 -15.39 21.27 -1.31
N ARG A 222 -16.53 20.76 -1.82
CA ARG A 222 -17.80 20.72 -1.07
C ARG A 222 -17.67 19.88 0.21
N ARG A 223 -17.06 18.69 0.14
CA ARG A 223 -16.85 17.81 1.31
C ARG A 223 -15.97 18.47 2.38
N ILE A 224 -14.92 19.20 1.98
CA ILE A 224 -14.09 19.97 2.91
C ILE A 224 -14.93 21.05 3.61
N ALA A 225 -15.69 21.84 2.84
CA ALA A 225 -16.51 22.91 3.40
C ALA A 225 -17.56 22.40 4.41
N GLU A 226 -18.18 21.26 4.13
CA GLU A 226 -19.14 20.61 5.04
C GLU A 226 -18.48 20.11 6.33
N ARG A 227 -17.30 19.49 6.22
CA ARG A 227 -16.53 19.04 7.39
C ARG A 227 -16.09 20.22 8.25
N ASP A 228 -15.60 21.29 7.63
CA ASP A 228 -15.15 22.47 8.35
C ASP A 228 -16.34 23.20 9.02
N ALA A 229 -17.49 23.27 8.35
CA ALA A 229 -18.73 23.76 8.95
C ALA A 229 -19.15 22.91 10.18
N ALA A 230 -19.09 21.58 10.07
CA ALA A 230 -19.40 20.67 11.18
C ALA A 230 -18.42 20.84 12.36
N ASN A 231 -17.11 20.98 12.07
CA ASN A 231 -16.08 21.23 13.08
C ASN A 231 -16.28 22.57 13.79
N ILE A 232 -16.66 23.63 13.05
CA ILE A 232 -17.00 24.93 13.63
C ILE A 232 -18.23 24.80 14.54
N VAL A 233 -19.28 24.12 14.10
CA VAL A 233 -20.50 23.91 14.91
C VAL A 233 -20.17 23.16 16.20
N GLN A 234 -19.36 22.10 16.13
CA GLN A 234 -18.92 21.35 17.31
C GLN A 234 -18.07 22.23 18.24
N ALA A 235 -17.10 22.98 17.70
CA ALA A 235 -16.27 23.88 18.50
C ALA A 235 -17.08 24.98 19.20
N LEU A 236 -18.09 25.53 18.51
CA LEU A 236 -19.03 26.48 19.11
C LEU A 236 -19.85 25.85 20.23
N ALA A 237 -20.26 24.59 20.06
CA ALA A 237 -21.00 23.84 21.08
C ALA A 237 -20.13 23.55 22.31
N ASP A 238 -18.88 23.10 22.10
CA ASP A 238 -17.92 22.80 23.16
C ASP A 238 -17.49 24.06 23.93
N ALA A 239 -17.46 25.21 23.26
CA ALA A 239 -17.23 26.51 23.88
C ALA A 239 -18.45 27.05 24.68
N GLY A 240 -19.58 26.33 24.67
CA GLY A 240 -20.82 26.78 25.33
C GLY A 240 -21.49 27.96 24.65
N LEU A 241 -21.08 28.32 23.42
CA LEU A 241 -21.58 29.46 22.66
C LEU A 241 -22.85 29.14 21.86
N THR A 242 -23.34 27.91 21.92
CA THR A 242 -24.59 27.47 21.26
C THR A 242 -25.82 27.54 22.16
N GLN A 243 -25.71 28.08 23.37
CA GLN A 243 -26.90 28.32 24.21
C GLN A 243 -27.61 29.61 23.78
N ASP A 244 -28.84 29.41 23.30
CA ASP A 244 -29.91 30.39 23.26
C ASP A 244 -30.05 31.08 24.64
N ASP A 245 -29.40 32.23 24.80
CA ASP A 245 -29.75 33.25 25.79
C ASP A 245 -31.07 33.95 25.40
N THR A 246 -32.07 33.19 24.92
CA THR A 246 -33.42 33.73 24.81
C THR A 246 -34.08 33.66 26.19
N PRO A 247 -34.45 34.80 26.79
CA PRO A 247 -35.04 34.80 28.12
C PRO A 247 -36.37 34.07 28.07
N LYS A 248 -36.52 33.01 28.87
CA LYS A 248 -37.78 32.27 29.03
C LYS A 248 -38.92 33.27 29.31
N PRO A 249 -40.06 33.19 28.61
CA PRO A 249 -41.17 34.09 28.87
C PRO A 249 -41.67 33.89 30.31
N LYS A 250 -41.63 34.97 31.10
CA LYS A 250 -42.20 35.00 32.46
C LYS A 250 -43.67 34.59 32.37
N ARG A 251 -44.06 33.49 33.00
CA ARG A 251 -45.47 33.16 33.27
C ARG A 251 -46.08 34.34 34.03
N LYS A 252 -47.08 34.99 33.43
CA LYS A 252 -47.94 35.94 34.14
C LYS A 252 -48.79 35.14 35.14
N MET A 253 -48.69 35.49 36.42
CA MET A 253 -49.65 35.08 37.45
C MET A 253 -51.02 35.70 37.17
#